data_AF-A0A357AZ36-F1
#
_entry.id   AF-A0A357AZ36-F1
#
_cell.length_a   1.000
_cell.length_b   1.000
_cell.length_c   1.000
_cell.angle_alpha   90.00
_cell.angle_beta   90.00
_cell.angle_gamma   90.00
#
_symmetry.space_group_name_H-M   'P 1'
#
loop_
_entity.id
_entity.type
_entity.pdbx_description
1 polymer ?
#
loop_
_entity_poly.entity_id
_entity_poly.type
_entity_poly.pdbx_seq_one_letter_code
_entity_poly.pdbx_strand_id
1 'polypeptide(L)'
;KDTAKFRFTHLSGALTFIPYGTLVDHFQHIVYEHPEMTPARRHEVWKELTAVYMPWMKQDPALPFYGEGRAWQRQRHIYASPFYYIDYCLAQTVALQFWAEIQKDPEAAWEKYMAYTRPAGTRTFRELVEIAGLSSPFGEEALRQVAQAAGTWLENYDLSGIE
;
A
#
# COMPACT_ATOMS: atom_id res chain seq x y z
N LYS A 1 -17.35 -8.48 18.68
CA LYS A 1 -17.28 -7.01 18.60
C LYS A 1 -15.91 -6.57 18.09
N ASP A 2 -14.83 -6.95 18.77
CA ASP A 2 -13.47 -6.56 18.37
C ASP A 2 -13.03 -7.13 17.01
N THR A 3 -13.45 -8.35 16.66
CA THR A 3 -13.15 -8.95 15.35
C THR A 3 -13.72 -8.15 14.18
N ALA A 4 -14.93 -7.60 14.32
CA ALA A 4 -15.56 -6.81 13.26
C ALA A 4 -14.84 -5.48 13.08
N LYS A 5 -14.58 -4.77 14.19
CA LYS A 5 -13.75 -3.55 14.20
C LYS A 5 -12.38 -3.82 13.55
N PHE A 6 -11.73 -4.92 13.93
CA PHE A 6 -10.42 -5.30 13.40
C PHE A 6 -10.44 -5.53 11.89
N ARG A 7 -11.39 -6.31 11.36
CA ARG A 7 -11.47 -6.59 9.91
C ARG A 7 -11.66 -5.31 9.09
N PHE A 8 -12.56 -4.42 9.54
CA PHE A 8 -12.81 -3.15 8.86
C PHE A 8 -11.57 -2.25 8.87
N THR A 9 -10.98 -2.03 10.04
CA THR A 9 -9.80 -1.18 10.20
C THR A 9 -8.58 -1.75 9.48
N HIS A 10 -8.40 -3.06 9.48
CA HIS A 10 -7.28 -3.71 8.82
C HIS A 10 -7.37 -3.58 7.30
N LEU A 11 -8.55 -3.83 6.70
CA LEU A 11 -8.74 -3.66 5.25
C LEU A 11 -8.59 -2.19 4.83
N SER A 12 -9.20 -1.27 5.59
CA SER A 12 -9.09 0.17 5.32
C SER A 12 -7.64 0.65 5.42
N GLY A 13 -6.89 0.17 6.42
CA GLY A 13 -5.47 0.45 6.56
C GLY A 13 -4.63 -0.12 5.41
N ALA A 14 -4.91 -1.34 4.97
CA ALA A 14 -4.26 -1.99 3.84
C ALA A 14 -4.43 -1.21 2.53
N LEU A 15 -5.63 -0.67 2.26
CA LEU A 15 -5.90 0.12 1.06
C LEU A 15 -5.22 1.50 1.13
N THR A 16 -5.39 2.20 2.25
CA THR A 16 -4.84 3.55 2.44
C THR A 16 -3.31 3.55 2.56
N PHE A 17 -2.71 2.40 2.86
CA PHE A 17 -1.27 2.21 2.82
C PHE A 17 -0.69 2.32 1.40
N ILE A 18 -1.40 1.89 0.35
CA ILE A 18 -0.87 1.86 -1.02
C ILE A 18 -0.49 3.28 -1.50
N PRO A 19 -1.35 4.31 -1.37
CA PRO A 19 -0.95 5.69 -1.68
C PRO A 19 0.23 6.21 -0.85
N TYR A 20 0.28 5.89 0.45
CA TYR A 20 1.40 6.28 1.31
C TYR A 20 2.72 5.64 0.85
N GLY A 21 2.71 4.35 0.55
CA GLY A 21 3.92 3.67 0.10
C GLY A 21 4.40 4.15 -1.27
N THR A 22 3.47 4.45 -2.17
CA THR A 22 3.77 5.05 -3.48
C THR A 22 4.36 6.44 -3.34
N LEU A 23 3.85 7.26 -2.41
CA LEU A 23 4.41 8.56 -2.07
C LEU A 23 5.86 8.44 -1.59
N VAL A 24 6.16 7.50 -0.69
CA VAL A 24 7.53 7.27 -0.18
C VAL A 24 8.50 6.89 -1.30
N ASP A 25 8.06 6.05 -2.23
CA ASP A 25 8.87 5.65 -3.37
C ASP A 25 9.14 6.83 -4.33
N HIS A 26 8.09 7.56 -4.72
CA HIS A 26 8.20 8.74 -5.57
C HIS A 26 9.10 9.81 -4.93
N PHE A 27 8.98 10.01 -3.61
CA PHE A 27 9.87 10.91 -2.87
C PHE A 27 11.34 10.49 -3.00
N GLN A 28 11.64 9.19 -2.86
CA GLN A 28 13.01 8.70 -3.00
C GLN A 28 13.53 8.92 -4.42
N HIS A 29 12.75 8.61 -5.45
CA HIS A 29 13.13 8.88 -6.84
C HIS A 29 13.57 10.34 -7.05
N ILE A 30 12.75 11.31 -6.62
CA ILE A 30 13.08 12.74 -6.73
C ILE A 30 14.38 13.08 -5.98
N VAL A 31 14.57 12.55 -4.77
CA VAL A 31 15.77 12.84 -3.96
C VAL A 31 17.05 12.27 -4.62
N TYR A 32 16.98 11.08 -5.21
CA TYR A 32 18.12 10.44 -5.86
C TYR A 32 18.39 11.00 -7.27
N GLU A 33 17.38 11.51 -7.96
CA GLU A 33 17.53 12.27 -9.22
C GLU A 33 18.16 13.66 -8.99
N HIS A 34 17.99 14.23 -7.79
CA HIS A 34 18.50 15.55 -7.40
C HIS A 34 19.36 15.47 -6.11
N PRO A 35 20.57 14.87 -6.17
CA PRO A 35 21.42 14.68 -5.00
C PRO A 35 21.82 16.00 -4.29
N GLU A 36 21.82 17.12 -5.01
CA GLU A 36 22.08 18.48 -4.52
C GLU A 36 20.93 19.07 -3.68
N MET A 37 19.77 18.41 -3.64
CA MET A 37 18.57 18.93 -2.98
C MET A 37 18.82 19.23 -1.50
N THR A 38 18.52 20.46 -1.08
CA THR A 38 18.65 20.89 0.31
C THR A 38 17.62 20.17 1.20
N PRO A 39 17.89 20.02 2.52
CA PRO A 39 16.92 19.45 3.45
C PRO A 39 15.56 20.14 3.42
N ALA A 40 15.52 21.48 3.29
CA ALA A 40 14.28 22.24 3.18
C ALA A 40 13.50 21.88 1.91
N ARG A 41 14.17 21.74 0.75
CA ARG A 41 13.48 21.35 -0.48
C ARG A 41 12.93 19.91 -0.39
N ARG A 42 13.61 19.00 0.31
CA ARG A 42 13.08 17.64 0.57
C ARG A 42 11.79 17.67 1.38
N HIS A 43 11.69 18.57 2.38
CA HIS A 43 10.47 18.78 3.16
C HIS A 43 9.32 19.30 2.29
N GLU A 44 9.59 20.27 1.42
CA GLU A 44 8.61 20.80 0.47
C GLU A 44 8.09 19.73 -0.50
N VAL A 45 8.99 18.95 -1.12
CA VAL A 45 8.61 17.85 -2.02
C VAL A 45 7.72 16.84 -1.28
N TRP A 46 8.07 16.45 -0.05
CA TRP A 46 7.23 15.55 0.73
C TRP A 46 5.83 16.14 0.98
N LYS A 47 5.75 17.45 1.28
CA LYS A 47 4.50 18.17 1.49
C LYS A 47 3.62 18.19 0.23
N GLU A 48 4.24 18.45 -0.92
CA GLU A 48 3.62 18.43 -2.25
C GLU A 48 3.06 17.03 -2.55
N LEU A 49 3.86 15.98 -2.40
CA LEU A 49 3.44 14.60 -2.66
C LEU A 49 2.36 14.13 -1.66
N THR A 50 2.41 14.57 -0.40
CA THR A 50 1.36 14.27 0.60
C THR A 50 0.00 14.79 0.14
N ALA A 51 -0.05 15.98 -0.45
CA ALA A 51 -1.30 16.54 -0.99
C ALA A 51 -1.83 15.74 -2.18
N VAL A 52 -0.96 15.14 -3.00
CA VAL A 52 -1.33 14.34 -4.17
C VAL A 52 -1.86 12.96 -3.76
N TYR A 53 -1.09 12.20 -3.01
CA TYR A 53 -1.41 10.79 -2.71
C TYR A 53 -2.33 10.63 -1.51
N MET A 54 -2.32 11.59 -0.58
CA MET A 54 -3.07 11.52 0.68
C MET A 54 -3.84 12.83 0.94
N PRO A 55 -4.74 13.25 0.04
CA PRO A 55 -5.43 14.55 0.12
C PRO A 55 -6.31 14.70 1.37
N TRP A 56 -6.65 13.60 2.06
CA TRP A 56 -7.37 13.62 3.33
C TRP A 56 -6.51 14.02 4.53
N MET A 57 -5.18 14.01 4.40
CA MET A 57 -4.29 14.41 5.49
C MET A 57 -4.22 15.92 5.63
N LYS A 58 -4.56 16.40 6.83
CA LYS A 58 -4.44 17.83 7.15
C LYS A 58 -2.98 18.18 7.40
N GLN A 59 -2.44 19.05 6.54
CA GLN A 59 -1.08 19.61 6.69
C GLN A 59 -1.13 20.86 7.57
N ASP A 60 -1.54 20.66 8.82
CA ASP A 60 -1.81 21.74 9.78
C ASP A 60 -0.52 22.46 10.21
N PRO A 61 -0.38 23.78 9.94
CA PRO A 61 0.75 24.58 10.42
C PRO A 61 0.90 24.59 11.94
N ALA A 62 -0.19 24.35 12.70
CA ALA A 62 -0.15 24.23 14.16
C ALA A 62 0.57 22.96 14.65
N LEU A 63 0.86 22.00 13.76
CA LEU A 63 1.66 20.80 14.03
C LEU A 63 2.93 20.83 13.17
N PRO A 64 3.97 21.59 13.56
CA PRO A 64 5.12 21.89 12.68
C PRO A 64 5.76 20.67 12.05
N PHE A 65 5.92 19.56 12.79
CA PHE A 65 6.54 18.35 12.26
C PHE A 65 5.78 17.76 11.04
N TYR A 66 4.45 17.77 11.07
CA TYR A 66 3.63 17.26 9.97
C TYR A 66 3.33 18.34 8.93
N GLY A 67 3.00 19.55 9.37
CA GLY A 67 2.68 20.69 8.50
C GLY A 67 3.85 21.19 7.65
N GLU A 68 5.09 20.94 8.08
CA GLU A 68 6.32 21.25 7.35
C GLU A 68 6.89 20.02 6.61
N GLY A 69 6.14 18.95 6.40
CA GLY A 69 6.59 17.84 5.55
C GLY A 69 7.76 17.03 6.10
N ARG A 70 7.94 16.97 7.42
CA ARG A 70 9.03 16.20 8.07
C ARG A 70 8.66 14.75 8.38
N ALA A 71 7.42 14.34 8.08
CA ALA A 71 6.88 13.04 8.48
C ALA A 71 7.69 11.84 7.97
N TRP A 72 8.28 11.94 6.78
CA TRP A 72 9.13 10.90 6.19
C TRP A 72 10.35 10.54 7.04
N GLN A 73 10.81 11.44 7.91
CA GLN A 73 11.96 11.20 8.77
C GLN A 73 11.70 10.07 9.79
N ARG A 74 10.43 9.75 10.08
CA ARG A 74 10.05 8.60 10.90
C ARG A 74 10.14 7.27 10.15
N GLN A 75 10.28 7.31 8.83
CA GLN A 75 10.27 6.13 7.98
C GLN A 75 11.68 5.55 7.86
N ARG A 76 12.03 4.63 8.77
CA ARG A 76 13.36 4.00 8.84
C ARG A 76 13.88 3.49 7.49
N HIS A 77 13.00 2.93 6.66
CA HIS A 77 13.36 2.33 5.37
C HIS A 77 14.05 3.32 4.42
N ILE A 78 13.66 4.60 4.43
CA ILE A 78 14.29 5.64 3.61
C ILE A 78 15.79 5.77 3.93
N TYR A 79 16.17 5.56 5.19
CA TYR A 79 17.55 5.67 5.65
C TYR A 79 18.33 4.35 5.51
N ALA A 80 17.68 3.22 5.78
CA ALA A 80 18.36 1.93 5.92
C ALA A 80 18.33 1.06 4.66
N SER A 81 17.32 1.23 3.81
CA SER A 81 17.08 0.38 2.63
C SER A 81 16.38 1.19 1.54
N PRO A 82 17.11 2.07 0.82
CA PRO A 82 16.53 2.91 -0.21
C PRO A 82 15.73 2.12 -1.24
N PHE A 83 14.64 2.70 -1.74
CA PHE A 83 13.72 2.12 -2.74
C PHE A 83 12.97 0.84 -2.34
N TYR A 84 13.24 0.25 -1.17
CA TYR A 84 12.56 -0.97 -0.72
C TYR A 84 11.06 -0.78 -0.38
N TYR A 85 10.57 0.46 -0.32
CA TYR A 85 9.22 0.71 0.17
C TYR A 85 8.13 0.37 -0.86
N ILE A 86 8.46 0.43 -2.16
CA ILE A 86 7.53 0.10 -3.23
C ILE A 86 7.17 -1.39 -3.24
N ASP A 87 8.08 -2.25 -2.78
CA ASP A 87 7.87 -3.70 -2.64
C ASP A 87 6.63 -4.00 -1.77
N TYR A 88 6.40 -3.20 -0.71
CA TYR A 88 5.20 -3.34 0.12
C TYR A 88 3.92 -3.02 -0.66
N CYS A 89 3.91 -2.03 -1.55
CA CYS A 89 2.74 -1.72 -2.38
C CYS A 89 2.44 -2.83 -3.38
N LEU A 90 3.48 -3.36 -4.02
CA LEU A 90 3.36 -4.48 -4.96
C LEU A 90 2.85 -5.74 -4.23
N ALA A 91 3.44 -6.07 -3.08
CA ALA A 91 3.02 -7.21 -2.26
C ALA A 91 1.60 -7.01 -1.68
N GLN A 92 1.25 -5.81 -1.23
CA GLN A 92 -0.08 -5.48 -0.72
C GLN A 92 -1.16 -5.66 -1.80
N THR A 93 -0.84 -5.31 -3.04
CA THR A 93 -1.73 -5.53 -4.19
C THR A 93 -2.00 -7.02 -4.41
N VAL A 94 -0.96 -7.86 -4.37
CA VAL A 94 -1.09 -9.32 -4.48
C VAL A 94 -1.86 -9.91 -3.28
N ALA A 95 -1.57 -9.45 -2.06
CA ALA A 95 -2.26 -9.87 -0.85
C ALA A 95 -3.76 -9.52 -0.89
N LEU A 96 -4.11 -8.35 -1.41
CA LEU A 96 -5.50 -7.94 -1.57
C LEU A 96 -6.23 -8.72 -2.68
N GLN A 97 -5.52 -9.17 -3.72
CA GLN A 97 -6.10 -10.12 -4.68
C GLN A 97 -6.43 -11.45 -4.00
N PHE A 98 -5.53 -12.00 -3.17
CA PHE A 98 -5.85 -13.18 -2.37
C PHE A 98 -7.01 -12.95 -1.42
N TRP A 99 -7.06 -11.81 -0.74
CA TRP A 99 -8.19 -11.44 0.12
C TRP A 99 -9.51 -11.46 -0.64
N ALA A 100 -9.54 -10.91 -1.86
CA ALA A 100 -10.73 -10.89 -2.71
C ALA A 100 -11.15 -12.30 -3.17
N GLU A 101 -10.20 -13.19 -3.46
CA GLU A 101 -10.49 -14.59 -3.79
C GLU A 101 -11.00 -15.36 -2.57
N ILE A 102 -10.44 -15.11 -1.38
CA ILE A 102 -10.92 -15.71 -0.12
C ILE A 102 -12.38 -15.34 0.17
N GLN A 103 -12.83 -14.13 -0.19
CA GLN A 103 -14.24 -13.76 -0.01
C GLN A 103 -15.19 -14.59 -0.90
N LYS A 104 -14.68 -15.21 -1.98
CA LYS A 104 -15.48 -16.02 -2.92
C LYS A 104 -15.37 -17.51 -2.61
N ASP A 105 -14.15 -18.03 -2.49
CA ASP A 105 -13.84 -19.43 -2.26
C ASP A 105 -12.51 -19.56 -1.50
N PRO A 106 -12.56 -19.77 -0.17
CA PRO A 106 -11.36 -19.90 0.66
C PRO A 106 -10.46 -21.08 0.29
N GLU A 107 -11.02 -22.22 -0.15
CA GLU A 107 -10.25 -23.42 -0.46
C GLU A 107 -9.49 -23.22 -1.78
N ALA A 108 -10.17 -22.71 -2.81
CA ALA A 108 -9.52 -22.39 -4.08
C ALA A 108 -8.45 -21.29 -3.91
N ALA A 109 -8.70 -20.28 -3.08
CA ALA A 109 -7.73 -19.22 -2.78
C ALA A 109 -6.48 -19.78 -2.07
N TRP A 110 -6.66 -20.75 -1.17
CA TRP A 110 -5.55 -21.42 -0.50
C TRP A 110 -4.66 -22.20 -1.48
N GLU A 111 -5.25 -22.94 -2.42
CA GLU A 111 -4.46 -23.64 -3.44
C GLU A 111 -3.67 -22.67 -4.33
N LYS A 112 -4.27 -21.53 -4.73
CA LYS A 112 -3.55 -20.46 -5.42
C LYS A 112 -2.40 -19.89 -4.58
N TYR A 113 -2.60 -19.69 -3.28
CA TYR A 113 -1.56 -19.21 -2.37
C TYR A 113 -0.40 -20.21 -2.25
N MET A 114 -0.70 -21.50 -2.20
CA MET A 114 0.34 -22.54 -2.19
C MET A 114 1.08 -22.61 -3.54
N ALA A 115 0.40 -22.43 -4.66
CA ALA A 115 1.04 -22.33 -5.98
C ALA A 115 1.97 -21.11 -6.07
N TYR A 116 1.57 -19.97 -5.52
CA TYR A 116 2.40 -18.75 -5.41
C TYR A 116 3.65 -18.97 -4.54
N THR A 117 3.51 -19.61 -3.38
CA THR A 117 4.58 -19.65 -2.36
C THR A 117 5.60 -20.77 -2.55
N ARG A 118 5.18 -21.95 -3.03
CA ARG A 118 6.05 -23.14 -3.15
C ARG A 118 7.31 -22.91 -4.00
N PRO A 119 7.28 -22.19 -5.15
CA PRO A 119 8.49 -21.95 -5.93
C PRO A 119 9.51 -21.02 -5.22
N ALA A 120 9.07 -20.23 -4.24
CA ALA A 120 9.90 -19.31 -3.48
C ALA A 120 10.83 -18.45 -4.39
N GLY A 121 12.10 -18.30 -4.03
CA GLY A 121 13.09 -17.53 -4.79
C GLY A 121 13.58 -18.18 -6.09
N THR A 122 12.99 -19.29 -6.55
CA THR A 122 13.39 -19.96 -7.80
C THR A 122 12.71 -19.37 -9.04
N ARG A 123 11.84 -18.36 -8.86
CA ARG A 123 11.11 -17.65 -9.91
C ARG A 123 11.14 -16.15 -9.62
N THR A 124 10.98 -15.36 -10.68
CA THR A 124 10.79 -13.92 -10.58
C THR A 124 9.43 -13.59 -9.97
N PHE A 125 9.29 -12.39 -9.40
CA PHE A 125 8.01 -11.93 -8.84
C PHE A 125 6.84 -12.03 -9.85
N ARG A 126 7.06 -11.64 -11.10
CA ARG A 126 6.05 -11.71 -12.16
C ARG A 126 5.62 -13.15 -12.43
N GLU A 127 6.57 -14.08 -12.52
CA GLU A 127 6.28 -15.50 -12.71
C GLU A 127 5.50 -16.09 -11.52
N LEU A 128 5.83 -15.71 -10.28
CA LEU A 128 5.09 -16.16 -9.10
C LEU A 128 3.61 -15.72 -9.15
N VAL A 129 3.36 -14.45 -9.49
CA VAL A 129 2.01 -13.89 -9.65
C VAL A 129 1.24 -14.61 -10.76
N GLU A 130 1.90 -14.86 -11.90
CA GLU A 130 1.31 -15.57 -13.04
C GLU A 130 0.98 -17.04 -12.71
N ILE A 131 1.89 -17.77 -12.05
CA ILE A 131 1.68 -19.16 -11.61
C ILE A 131 0.45 -19.27 -10.69
N ALA A 132 0.22 -18.26 -9.85
CA ALA A 132 -0.93 -18.21 -8.96
C ALA A 132 -2.25 -17.84 -9.67
N GLY A 133 -2.20 -17.51 -10.97
CA GLY A 133 -3.35 -17.03 -11.73
C GLY A 133 -3.87 -15.69 -11.23
N LEU A 134 -2.97 -14.81 -10.77
CA LEU A 134 -3.29 -13.46 -10.31
C LEU A 134 -2.90 -12.42 -11.36
N SER A 135 -3.53 -11.25 -11.30
CA SER A 135 -3.22 -10.13 -12.17
C SER A 135 -1.91 -9.46 -11.73
N SER A 136 -1.09 -9.08 -12.71
CA SER A 136 0.15 -8.35 -12.47
C SER A 136 -0.12 -6.98 -11.79
N PRO A 137 0.60 -6.64 -10.71
CA PRO A 137 0.47 -5.34 -10.05
C PRO A 137 1.14 -4.19 -10.82
N PHE A 138 1.82 -4.48 -11.94
CA PHE A 138 2.42 -3.47 -12.82
C PHE A 138 1.44 -2.88 -13.85
N GLY A 139 0.19 -3.36 -13.87
CA GLY A 139 -0.88 -2.81 -14.69
C GLY A 139 -2.06 -2.35 -13.83
N GLU A 140 -3.07 -1.76 -14.47
CA GLU A 140 -4.24 -1.23 -13.76
C GLU A 140 -5.18 -2.33 -13.23
N GLU A 141 -5.18 -3.50 -13.88
CA GLU A 141 -6.20 -4.52 -13.67
C GLU A 141 -6.23 -5.05 -12.23
N ALA A 142 -5.06 -5.34 -11.65
CA ALA A 142 -4.97 -5.86 -10.30
C ALA A 142 -5.58 -4.89 -9.26
N LEU A 143 -5.20 -3.62 -9.33
CA LEU A 143 -5.70 -2.59 -8.42
C LEU A 143 -7.19 -2.29 -8.68
N ARG A 144 -7.64 -2.33 -9.93
CA ARG A 144 -9.06 -2.15 -10.29
C ARG A 144 -9.93 -3.24 -9.66
N GLN A 145 -9.55 -4.51 -9.82
CA GLN A 145 -10.25 -5.65 -9.23
C GLN A 145 -10.27 -5.58 -7.70
N VAL A 146 -9.12 -5.26 -7.08
CA VAL A 146 -9.00 -5.07 -5.64
C VAL A 146 -9.89 -3.94 -5.13
N ALA A 147 -9.84 -2.77 -5.77
CA ALA A 147 -10.62 -1.61 -5.37
C ALA A 147 -12.13 -1.88 -5.48
N GLN A 148 -12.57 -2.57 -6.53
CA GLN A 148 -13.96 -2.96 -6.69
C GLN A 148 -14.42 -3.91 -5.56
N ALA A 149 -13.67 -5.00 -5.33
CA ALA A 149 -14.02 -5.97 -4.29
C ALA A 149 -14.02 -5.34 -2.89
N ALA A 150 -13.01 -4.53 -2.59
CA ALA A 150 -12.87 -3.86 -1.30
C ALA A 150 -13.91 -2.77 -1.09
N GLY A 151 -14.25 -1.99 -2.13
CA GLY A 151 -15.32 -0.99 -2.09
C GLY A 151 -16.65 -1.64 -1.76
N THR A 152 -17.06 -2.67 -2.51
CA THR A 152 -18.29 -3.42 -2.23
C THR A 152 -18.30 -4.01 -0.82
N TRP A 153 -17.17 -4.55 -0.35
CA TRP A 153 -17.09 -5.13 0.99
C TRP A 153 -17.24 -4.07 2.09
N LEU A 154 -16.58 -2.91 1.95
CA LEU A 154 -16.62 -1.81 2.92
C LEU A 154 -17.98 -1.13 2.97
N GLU A 155 -18.62 -0.90 1.82
CA GLU A 155 -19.95 -0.28 1.72
C GLU A 155 -21.04 -1.12 2.38
N ASN A 156 -20.94 -2.45 2.28
CA ASN A 156 -21.89 -3.38 2.86
C ASN A 156 -21.48 -3.87 4.26
N TYR A 157 -20.38 -3.34 4.82
CA TYR A 157 -19.92 -3.78 6.12
C TYR A 157 -20.81 -3.24 7.24
N ASP A 158 -21.34 -4.14 8.08
CA ASP A 158 -22.15 -3.73 9.22
C ASP A 158 -21.28 -2.98 10.24
N LEU A 159 -21.52 -1.67 10.35
CA LEU A 159 -20.85 -0.80 11.30
C LEU A 159 -21.51 -0.82 12.69
N SER A 160 -22.58 -1.60 12.89
CA SER A 160 -23.25 -1.69 14.18
C SER A 160 -22.29 -2.17 15.27
N GLY A 161 -22.10 -1.33 16.30
CA GLY A 161 -21.16 -1.59 17.39
C GLY A 161 -19.68 -1.38 17.04
N ILE A 162 -19.34 -0.71 15.93
CA ILE A 162 -18.00 -0.19 15.62
C ILE A 162 -17.78 1.22 16.21
N GLU A 163 -18.85 1.94 16.54
CA GLU A 163 -18.82 3.14 17.41
C GLU A 163 -18.12 2.89 18.75
#